data_AF-A0A4R1QS43-F1
#
_entry.id   AF-A0A4R1QS43-F1
#
_cell.length_a   1.000
_cell.length_b   1.000
_cell.length_c   1.000
_cell.angle_alpha   90.00
_cell.angle_beta   90.00
_cell.angle_gamma   90.00
#
_symmetry.space_group_name_H-M   'P 1'
#
loop_
_entity.id
_entity.type
_entity.pdbx_description
1 polymer ?
#
loop_
_entity_poly.entity_id
_entity_poly.type
_entity_poly.pdbx_seq_one_letter_code
_entity_poly.pdbx_strand_id
1 'polypeptide(L)'
;MTIFPKMLVLLFMNVLALSYLVYRLTRIGNSVAKAFQIAWNFIVARSSHAEYSIDAEIGWVSLLSKTWWLMLLFYFVFWLVFQEWYFGAALILLIVFHCGWYWVGHRNEHGFDRVFHLNSGWGIIYKTVAADSELKAKSLAELDLRKKNLLVLAIERNRQLSAFPKGTEILNDGDRMIIFGDLNTSEAILN
;
A
#
# COMPACT_ATOMS: atom_id res chain seq x y z
N MET A 1 -14.40 5.83 41.40
CA MET A 1 -13.71 6.38 40.21
C MET A 1 -14.75 7.04 39.31
N THR A 2 -14.57 8.31 38.96
CA THR A 2 -15.43 9.01 38.00
C THR A 2 -15.35 8.34 36.62
N ILE A 3 -16.39 8.49 35.80
CA ILE A 3 -16.46 7.86 34.46
C ILE A 3 -15.47 8.52 33.49
N PHE A 4 -15.18 9.79 33.70
CA PHE A 4 -14.33 10.61 32.84
C PHE A 4 -12.90 10.03 32.61
N PRO A 5 -12.13 9.64 33.64
CA PRO A 5 -10.83 8.98 33.44
C PRO A 5 -10.89 7.73 32.56
N LYS A 6 -11.96 6.92 32.67
CA LYS A 6 -12.11 5.70 31.86
C LYS A 6 -12.32 6.04 30.39
N MET A 7 -13.13 7.06 30.10
CA MET A 7 -13.35 7.56 28.74
C MET A 7 -12.06 8.13 28.13
N LEU A 8 -11.26 8.83 28.94
CA LEU A 8 -9.98 9.39 28.51
C LEU A 8 -8.96 8.29 28.18
N VAL A 9 -8.90 7.22 28.98
CA VAL A 9 -8.08 6.04 28.68
C VAL A 9 -8.52 5.37 27.38
N LEU A 10 -9.84 5.18 27.17
CA LEU A 10 -10.36 4.59 25.93
C LEU A 10 -10.01 5.44 24.70
N LEU A 11 -10.16 6.76 24.80
CA LEU A 11 -9.77 7.70 23.74
C LEU A 11 -8.28 7.58 23.41
N PHE A 12 -7.43 7.60 24.43
CA PHE A 12 -5.99 7.48 24.26
C PHE A 12 -5.59 6.16 23.60
N MET A 13 -6.17 5.03 24.03
CA MET A 13 -5.91 3.72 23.42
C MET A 13 -6.34 3.68 21.95
N ASN A 14 -7.50 4.23 21.60
CA ASN A 14 -7.98 4.29 20.22
C ASN A 14 -7.06 5.15 19.34
N VAL A 15 -6.61 6.31 19.83
CA VAL A 15 -5.68 7.18 19.10
C VAL A 15 -4.33 6.51 18.90
N LEU A 16 -3.79 5.83 19.92
CA LEU A 16 -2.53 5.07 19.80
C LEU A 16 -2.66 3.93 18.79
N ALA A 17 -3.73 3.14 18.87
CA ALA A 17 -3.99 2.03 17.96
C ALA A 17 -4.11 2.52 16.51
N LEU A 18 -4.81 3.63 16.29
CA LEU A 18 -4.90 4.27 14.98
C LEU A 18 -3.53 4.76 14.48
N SER A 19 -2.76 5.42 15.35
CA SER A 19 -1.43 5.94 15.01
C SER A 19 -0.49 4.81 14.62
N TYR A 20 -0.55 3.69 15.35
CA TYR A 20 0.18 2.47 15.04
C TYR A 20 -0.25 1.85 13.70
N LEU A 21 -1.55 1.83 13.39
CA LEU A 21 -2.05 1.37 12.08
C LEU A 21 -1.46 2.18 10.93
N VAL A 22 -1.53 3.52 11.03
CA VAL A 22 -1.01 4.43 10.00
C VAL A 22 0.51 4.29 9.86
N TYR A 23 1.23 4.19 10.98
CA TYR A 23 2.67 3.93 10.98
C TYR A 23 3.02 2.63 10.26
N ARG A 24 2.32 1.53 10.59
CA ARG A 24 2.55 0.23 9.95
C ARG A 24 2.28 0.29 8.45
N LEU A 25 1.14 0.87 8.04
CA LEU A 25 0.79 1.02 6.63
C LEU A 25 1.86 1.83 5.88
N THR A 26 2.40 2.87 6.50
CA THR A 26 3.50 3.66 5.93
C THR A 26 4.79 2.83 5.81
N ARG A 27 5.11 1.98 6.80
CA ARG A 27 6.29 1.09 6.79
C ARG A 27 6.23 0.01 5.71
N ILE A 28 5.02 -0.42 5.31
CA ILE A 28 4.80 -1.35 4.18
C ILE A 28 4.97 -0.61 2.83
N GLY A 29 5.25 0.69 2.87
CA GLY A 29 5.62 1.50 1.73
C GLY A 29 4.50 2.42 1.26
N ASN A 30 3.31 2.42 1.85
CA ASN A 30 2.25 3.36 1.49
C ASN A 30 2.68 4.81 1.77
N SER A 31 2.20 5.75 0.96
CA SER A 31 2.34 7.17 1.32
C SER A 31 1.52 7.46 2.58
N VAL A 32 1.91 8.49 3.33
CA VAL A 32 1.18 8.87 4.56
C VAL A 32 -0.30 9.15 4.27
N ALA A 33 -0.61 9.83 3.16
CA ALA A 33 -1.99 10.08 2.74
C ALA A 33 -2.77 8.78 2.47
N LYS A 34 -2.17 7.83 1.72
CA LYS A 34 -2.80 6.53 1.43
C LYS A 34 -2.97 5.69 2.70
N ALA A 35 -1.99 5.70 3.60
CA ALA A 35 -2.07 5.04 4.89
C ALA A 35 -3.24 5.57 5.74
N PHE A 36 -3.41 6.90 5.78
CA PHE A 36 -4.56 7.53 6.42
C PHE A 36 -5.88 7.16 5.73
N GLN A 37 -5.95 7.15 4.40
CA GLN A 37 -7.15 6.75 3.66
C GLN A 37 -7.56 5.31 3.95
N ILE A 38 -6.60 4.37 3.90
CA ILE A 38 -6.81 2.95 4.21
C ILE A 38 -7.29 2.78 5.65
N ALA A 39 -6.62 3.41 6.61
CA ALA A 39 -7.02 3.37 8.01
C ALA A 39 -8.43 3.95 8.23
N TRP A 40 -8.80 5.01 7.51
CA TRP A 40 -10.14 5.60 7.59
C TRP A 40 -11.19 4.66 7.04
N ASN A 41 -10.94 4.05 5.88
CA ASN A 41 -11.82 3.04 5.27
C ASN A 41 -12.05 1.84 6.19
N PHE A 42 -11.01 1.40 6.92
CA PHE A 42 -11.15 0.32 7.91
C PHE A 42 -12.06 0.70 9.07
N ILE A 43 -11.98 1.93 9.57
CA ILE A 43 -12.80 2.38 10.70
C ILE A 43 -14.24 2.70 10.28
N VAL A 44 -14.42 3.41 9.16
CA VAL A 44 -15.71 4.03 8.79
C VAL A 44 -16.47 3.23 7.73
N ALA A 45 -15.83 2.89 6.61
CA ALA A 45 -16.52 2.35 5.43
C ALA A 45 -16.66 0.82 5.43
N ARG A 46 -15.94 0.11 6.31
CA ARG A 46 -15.97 -1.36 6.44
C ARG A 46 -15.77 -2.08 5.10
N SER A 47 -15.06 -1.47 4.15
CA SER A 47 -14.89 -2.04 2.81
C SER A 47 -13.86 -3.17 2.86
N SER A 48 -14.37 -4.40 2.94
CA SER A 48 -13.63 -5.67 2.86
C SER A 48 -13.05 -5.97 1.47
N HIS A 49 -13.13 -5.03 0.52
CA HIS A 49 -12.60 -5.18 -0.83
C HIS A 49 -11.20 -4.58 -1.00
N ALA A 50 -10.53 -4.18 0.09
CA ALA A 50 -9.11 -3.93 0.00
C ALA A 50 -8.42 -5.28 -0.27
N GLU A 51 -8.11 -5.51 -1.54
CA GLU A 51 -7.25 -6.55 -2.13
C GLU A 51 -5.83 -6.60 -1.53
N TYR A 52 -5.61 -5.90 -0.42
CA TYR A 52 -4.48 -6.14 0.45
C TYR A 52 -4.77 -7.42 1.22
N SER A 53 -4.01 -8.47 0.90
CA SER A 53 -3.72 -9.57 1.81
C SER A 53 -2.97 -9.01 3.03
N ILE A 54 -3.67 -8.21 3.81
CA ILE A 54 -3.28 -7.93 5.17
C ILE A 54 -3.55 -9.24 5.88
N ASP A 55 -2.53 -10.07 5.95
CA ASP A 55 -2.54 -11.36 6.62
C ASP A 55 -3.21 -11.25 8.00
N ALA A 56 -3.72 -12.40 8.47
CA ALA A 56 -4.49 -12.65 9.68
C ALA A 56 -4.05 -11.94 10.99
N GLU A 57 -2.93 -11.23 11.00
CA GLU A 57 -2.39 -10.43 12.10
C GLU A 57 -3.14 -9.13 12.40
N ILE A 58 -4.01 -8.61 11.52
CA ILE A 58 -4.83 -7.43 11.84
C ILE A 58 -6.25 -7.79 12.31
N GLY A 59 -6.37 -8.82 13.14
CA GLY A 59 -7.62 -9.10 13.86
C GLY A 59 -8.07 -7.91 14.74
N TRP A 60 -7.12 -7.14 15.27
CA TRP A 60 -7.38 -6.02 16.18
C TRP A 60 -7.96 -4.77 15.50
N VAL A 61 -7.86 -4.59 14.17
CA VAL A 61 -8.49 -3.43 13.49
C VAL A 61 -10.01 -3.54 13.49
N SER A 62 -10.54 -4.76 13.46
CA SER A 62 -11.96 -4.98 13.65
C SER A 62 -12.41 -4.53 15.05
N LEU A 63 -11.56 -4.73 16.07
CA LEU A 63 -11.79 -4.23 17.42
C LEU A 63 -11.70 -2.71 17.45
N LEU A 64 -10.67 -2.12 16.83
CA LEU A 64 -10.48 -0.67 16.75
C LEU A 64 -11.70 0.03 16.12
N SER A 65 -12.23 -0.48 15.00
CA SER A 65 -13.45 0.06 14.39
C SER A 65 -14.62 0.04 15.37
N LYS A 66 -14.86 -1.09 16.06
CA LYS A 66 -15.93 -1.22 17.05
C LYS A 66 -15.74 -0.28 18.24
N THR A 67 -14.54 -0.21 18.82
CA THR A 67 -14.24 0.64 19.99
C THR A 67 -14.32 2.11 19.66
N TRP A 68 -14.02 2.48 18.41
CA TRP A 68 -14.13 3.84 17.92
C TRP A 68 -15.58 4.33 17.85
N TRP A 69 -16.49 3.54 17.24
CA TRP A 69 -17.92 3.86 17.20
C TRP A 69 -18.57 3.84 18.58
N LEU A 70 -18.19 2.88 19.42
CA LEU A 70 -18.66 2.79 20.80
C LEU A 70 -18.23 4.02 21.63
N MET A 71 -17.01 4.50 21.42
CA MET A 71 -16.52 5.73 22.05
C MET A 71 -17.36 6.94 21.64
N LEU A 72 -17.60 7.15 20.34
CA LEU A 72 -18.45 8.25 19.85
C LEU A 72 -19.86 8.19 20.44
N LEU A 73 -20.47 7.00 20.46
CA LEU A 73 -21.78 6.77 21.06
C LEU A 73 -21.79 7.14 22.54
N PHE A 74 -20.78 6.70 23.30
CA PHE A 74 -20.69 7.05 24.71
C PHE A 74 -20.55 8.56 24.91
N TYR A 75 -19.61 9.23 24.24
CA TYR A 75 -19.47 10.70 24.36
C TYR A 75 -20.78 11.43 24.08
N PHE A 76 -21.54 10.98 23.06
CA PHE A 76 -22.85 11.53 22.75
C PHE A 76 -23.90 11.29 23.84
N VAL A 77 -24.05 10.05 24.32
CA VAL A 77 -25.01 9.71 25.39
C VAL A 77 -24.65 10.42 26.70
N PHE A 78 -23.37 10.46 27.07
CA PHE A 78 -22.91 11.15 28.28
C PHE A 78 -23.15 12.65 28.18
N TRP A 79 -22.95 13.26 27.02
CA TRP A 79 -23.31 14.65 26.79
C TRP A 79 -24.81 14.89 26.98
N LEU A 80 -25.68 14.02 26.43
CA LEU A 80 -27.13 14.14 26.60
C LEU A 80 -27.60 13.96 28.06
N VAL A 81 -27.01 13.01 28.79
CA VAL A 81 -27.45 12.66 30.15
C VAL A 81 -26.94 13.67 31.18
N PHE A 82 -25.65 14.01 31.12
CA PHE A 82 -25.02 14.84 32.13
C PHE A 82 -25.04 16.33 31.78
N GLN A 83 -25.28 16.69 30.51
CA GLN A 83 -25.31 18.08 30.02
C GLN A 83 -24.02 18.87 30.32
N GLU A 84 -22.92 18.15 30.56
CA GLU A 84 -21.63 18.73 30.86
C GLU A 84 -20.93 19.16 29.57
N TRP A 85 -20.49 20.42 29.53
CA TRP A 85 -19.95 21.05 28.32
C TRP A 85 -18.71 20.34 27.76
N TYR A 86 -17.90 19.72 28.63
CA TYR A 86 -16.66 19.06 28.21
C TYR A 86 -16.92 17.79 27.38
N PHE A 87 -18.05 17.09 27.55
CA PHE A 87 -18.41 15.98 26.66
C PHE A 87 -18.76 16.49 25.25
N GLY A 88 -19.49 17.61 25.17
CA GLY A 88 -19.79 18.27 23.89
C GLY A 88 -18.52 18.77 23.19
N ALA A 89 -17.62 19.41 23.93
CA ALA A 89 -16.33 19.86 23.40
C ALA A 89 -15.48 18.68 22.88
N ALA A 90 -15.45 17.56 23.60
CA ALA A 90 -14.74 16.35 23.16
C ALA A 90 -15.35 15.75 21.89
N LEU A 91 -16.68 15.75 21.76
CA LEU A 91 -17.37 15.28 20.56
C LEU A 91 -17.05 16.15 19.33
N ILE A 92 -17.07 17.48 19.49
CA ILE A 92 -16.69 18.41 18.43
C ILE A 92 -15.23 18.20 18.00
N LEU A 93 -14.33 18.04 18.96
CA LEU A 93 -12.92 17.77 18.68
C LEU A 93 -12.73 16.46 17.89
N LEU A 94 -13.47 15.41 18.24
CA LEU A 94 -13.46 14.14 17.50
C LEU A 94 -13.99 14.30 16.07
N ILE A 95 -15.05 15.09 15.87
CA ILE A 95 -15.59 15.39 14.53
C ILE A 95 -14.56 16.16 13.70
N VAL A 96 -13.94 17.20 14.25
CA VAL A 96 -12.89 17.97 13.58
C VAL A 96 -11.70 17.08 13.23
N PHE A 97 -11.30 16.19 14.15
CA PHE A 97 -10.26 15.20 13.90
C PHE A 97 -10.63 14.28 12.73
N HIS A 98 -11.86 13.79 12.66
CA HIS A 98 -12.36 13.00 11.52
C HIS A 98 -12.32 13.75 10.21
N CYS A 99 -12.83 14.99 10.19
CA CYS A 99 -12.85 15.80 8.98
C CYS A 99 -11.42 16.09 8.50
N GLY A 100 -10.51 16.45 9.42
CA GLY A 100 -9.11 16.68 9.11
C GLY A 100 -8.42 15.43 8.59
N TRP A 101 -8.68 14.28 9.21
CA TRP A 101 -8.16 13.00 8.76
C TRP A 101 -8.71 12.62 7.38
N TYR A 102 -10.03 12.68 7.17
CA TYR A 102 -10.66 12.43 5.88
C TYR A 102 -10.05 13.30 4.79
N TRP A 103 -9.88 14.59 5.07
CA TRP A 103 -9.28 15.54 4.14
C TRP A 103 -7.82 15.20 3.82
N VAL A 104 -7.00 14.83 4.81
CA VAL A 104 -5.61 14.40 4.58
C VAL A 104 -5.56 13.11 3.75
N GLY A 105 -6.44 12.14 4.03
CA GLY A 105 -6.51 10.87 3.30
C GLY A 105 -6.87 11.05 1.83
N HIS A 106 -7.73 12.02 1.51
CA HIS A 106 -8.23 12.26 0.15
C HIS A 106 -7.52 13.38 -0.59
N ARG A 107 -6.53 14.05 0.02
CA ARG A 107 -5.86 15.22 -0.59
C ARG A 107 -5.01 14.90 -1.82
N ASN A 108 -4.79 13.62 -2.15
CA ASN A 108 -3.83 13.17 -3.17
C ASN A 108 -4.36 12.01 -4.06
N GLU A 109 -5.65 11.96 -4.39
CA GLU A 109 -6.17 10.94 -5.33
C GLU A 109 -5.67 11.12 -6.79
N HIS A 110 -4.86 12.14 -7.06
CA HIS A 110 -4.21 12.33 -8.35
C HIS A 110 -2.74 11.90 -8.27
N GLY A 111 -2.44 10.66 -8.65
CA GLY A 111 -1.07 10.24 -8.87
C GLY A 111 -0.89 8.75 -8.72
N PHE A 112 -0.98 8.04 -9.85
CA PHE A 112 -0.42 6.71 -10.11
C PHE A 112 -0.51 5.73 -8.94
N ASP A 113 -1.55 4.88 -8.94
CA ASP A 113 -1.62 3.78 -7.99
C ASP A 113 -0.45 2.81 -8.23
N ARG A 114 0.08 2.23 -7.16
CA ARG A 114 1.16 1.23 -7.26
C ARG A 114 0.52 -0.07 -7.74
N VAL A 115 0.47 -0.24 -9.06
CA VAL A 115 -0.20 -1.39 -9.72
C VAL A 115 0.39 -2.75 -9.32
N PHE A 116 1.64 -2.79 -8.87
CA PHE A 116 2.33 -4.07 -8.69
C PHE A 116 2.39 -4.52 -7.23
N HIS A 117 1.28 -5.12 -6.79
CA HIS A 117 1.27 -6.18 -5.77
C HIS A 117 1.50 -7.52 -6.46
N LEU A 118 2.76 -7.80 -6.83
CA LEU A 118 3.07 -9.06 -7.48
C LEU A 118 3.05 -10.19 -6.45
N ASN A 119 2.40 -11.29 -6.81
CA ASN A 119 2.40 -12.51 -5.98
C ASN A 119 3.85 -13.02 -5.80
N SER A 120 4.08 -13.93 -4.86
CA SER A 120 5.43 -14.41 -4.51
C SER A 120 6.24 -15.03 -5.67
N GLY A 121 5.61 -15.35 -6.81
CA GLY A 121 6.27 -15.91 -7.99
C GLY A 121 6.48 -14.94 -9.14
N TRP A 122 5.93 -13.72 -9.09
CA TRP A 122 6.04 -12.74 -10.18
C TRP A 122 6.80 -11.51 -9.71
N GLY A 123 7.58 -10.91 -10.60
CA GLY A 123 8.45 -9.79 -10.21
C GLY A 123 8.90 -8.94 -11.37
N ILE A 124 9.51 -7.81 -11.02
CA ILE A 124 10.33 -7.03 -11.95
C ILE A 124 11.79 -7.28 -11.58
N ILE A 125 12.58 -7.74 -12.55
CA ILE A 125 14.00 -8.06 -12.38
C ILE A 125 14.87 -7.26 -13.34
N TYR A 126 16.12 -7.07 -12.93
CA TYR A 126 17.18 -6.57 -13.80
C TYR A 126 18.06 -7.74 -14.24
N LYS A 127 18.30 -7.86 -15.54
CA LYS A 127 19.28 -8.81 -16.09
C LYS A 127 20.28 -8.07 -16.96
N THR A 128 21.55 -8.14 -16.60
CA THR A 128 22.65 -7.70 -17.46
C THR A 128 23.00 -8.82 -18.44
N VAL A 129 23.09 -8.50 -19.72
CA VAL A 129 23.55 -9.40 -20.78
C VAL A 129 25.07 -9.47 -20.69
N ALA A 130 25.61 -10.65 -20.40
CA ALA A 130 27.05 -10.90 -20.35
C ALA A 130 27.64 -11.15 -21.74
N ALA A 131 28.94 -10.95 -21.90
CA ALA A 131 29.65 -11.08 -23.18
C ALA A 131 29.57 -12.49 -23.79
N ASP A 132 29.42 -13.50 -22.94
CA ASP A 132 29.31 -14.93 -23.22
C ASP A 132 27.87 -15.46 -23.14
N SER A 133 26.88 -14.60 -22.87
CA SER A 133 25.49 -15.00 -22.74
C SER A 133 24.88 -15.44 -24.08
N GLU A 134 24.07 -16.51 -24.05
CA GLU A 134 23.29 -16.95 -25.21
C GLU A 134 22.24 -15.92 -25.68
N LEU A 135 21.98 -14.88 -24.90
CA LEU A 135 21.06 -13.79 -25.22
C LEU A 135 21.69 -12.78 -26.19
N LYS A 136 23.03 -12.72 -26.23
CA LYS A 136 23.77 -11.78 -27.07
C LYS A 136 23.50 -12.03 -28.55
N ALA A 137 23.41 -10.94 -29.31
CA ALA A 137 23.15 -10.94 -30.75
C ALA A 137 21.81 -11.56 -31.19
N LYS A 138 20.94 -11.96 -30.24
CA LYS A 138 19.56 -12.34 -30.51
C LYS A 138 18.65 -11.13 -30.40
N SER A 139 17.62 -11.11 -31.24
CA SER A 139 16.53 -10.15 -31.13
C SER A 139 15.54 -10.56 -30.04
N LEU A 140 14.82 -9.59 -29.48
CA LEU A 140 13.75 -9.89 -28.51
C LEU A 140 12.67 -10.80 -29.08
N ALA A 141 12.39 -10.73 -30.39
CA ALA A 141 11.46 -11.61 -31.08
C ALA A 141 11.96 -13.06 -31.13
N GLU A 142 13.25 -13.28 -31.40
CA GLU A 142 13.87 -14.62 -31.44
C GLU A 142 13.89 -15.29 -30.07
N LEU A 143 14.03 -14.51 -29.00
CA LEU A 143 14.03 -15.03 -27.63
C LEU A 143 12.65 -15.50 -27.18
N ASP A 144 11.58 -15.05 -27.85
CA ASP A 144 10.20 -15.46 -27.62
C ASP A 144 9.79 -15.33 -26.13
N LEU A 145 10.35 -14.35 -25.41
CA LEU A 145 10.24 -14.20 -23.96
C LEU A 145 8.79 -14.17 -23.47
N ARG A 146 7.89 -13.58 -24.27
CA ARG A 146 6.46 -13.51 -23.96
C ARG A 146 5.79 -14.88 -23.89
N LYS A 147 6.22 -15.84 -24.72
CA LYS A 147 5.73 -17.24 -24.66
C LYS A 147 6.19 -17.94 -23.38
N LYS A 148 7.24 -17.41 -22.74
CA LYS A 148 7.82 -17.91 -21.50
C LYS A 148 7.38 -17.08 -20.28
N ASN A 149 6.28 -16.33 -20.40
CA ASN A 149 5.74 -15.46 -19.32
C ASN A 149 6.71 -14.36 -18.87
N LEU A 150 7.59 -13.89 -19.75
CA LEU A 150 8.52 -12.79 -19.50
C LEU A 150 8.22 -11.63 -20.47
N LEU A 151 8.13 -10.41 -19.93
CA LEU A 151 7.89 -9.18 -20.67
C LEU A 151 9.05 -8.21 -20.43
N VAL A 152 9.77 -7.85 -21.49
CA VAL A 152 10.80 -6.81 -21.40
C VAL A 152 10.12 -5.45 -21.40
N LEU A 153 10.27 -4.72 -20.31
CA LEU A 153 9.71 -3.37 -20.12
C LEU A 153 10.63 -2.31 -20.73
N ALA A 154 11.94 -2.46 -20.53
CA ALA A 154 12.94 -1.52 -21.02
C ALA A 154 14.31 -2.17 -21.15
N ILE A 155 15.19 -1.55 -21.94
CA ILE A 155 16.62 -1.88 -22.04
C ILE A 155 17.40 -0.61 -21.71
N GLU A 156 18.31 -0.71 -20.76
CA GLU A 156 19.31 0.33 -20.46
C GLU A 156 20.62 -0.02 -21.16
N ARG A 157 21.08 0.87 -22.05
CA ARG A 157 22.35 0.77 -22.77
C ARG A 157 23.08 2.10 -22.64
N ASN A 158 24.34 2.08 -22.20
CA ASN A 158 25.13 3.32 -22.03
C ASN A 158 24.44 4.41 -21.19
N ARG A 159 23.74 4.02 -20.10
CA ARG A 159 22.94 4.91 -19.22
C ARG A 159 21.73 5.57 -19.92
N GLN A 160 21.36 5.11 -21.11
CA GLN A 160 20.13 5.53 -21.78
C GLN A 160 19.08 4.42 -21.66
N LEU A 161 17.91 4.78 -21.17
CA LEU A 161 16.78 3.87 -21.02
C LEU A 161 15.91 3.92 -22.27
N SER A 162 15.82 2.80 -22.99
CA SER A 162 14.88 2.59 -24.08
C SER A 162 13.65 1.85 -23.54
N ALA A 163 12.55 2.57 -23.36
CA ALA A 163 11.28 1.99 -22.93
C ALA A 163 10.56 1.31 -24.09
N PHE A 164 9.87 0.20 -23.81
CA PHE A 164 9.09 -0.57 -24.78
C PHE A 164 9.91 -0.97 -26.03
N PRO A 165 11.01 -1.73 -25.85
CA PRO A 165 11.85 -2.14 -26.96
C PRO A 165 11.04 -2.98 -27.96
N LYS A 166 11.33 -2.79 -29.25
CA LYS A 166 10.66 -3.52 -30.33
C LYS A 166 11.20 -4.95 -30.40
N GLY A 167 10.42 -5.87 -30.97
CA GLY A 167 10.86 -7.25 -31.20
C GLY A 167 12.13 -7.36 -32.04
N THR A 168 12.40 -6.37 -32.89
CA THR A 168 13.61 -6.28 -33.74
C THR A 168 14.86 -5.78 -32.99
N GLU A 169 14.73 -5.33 -31.74
CA GLU A 169 15.88 -4.86 -30.96
C GLU A 169 16.81 -6.03 -30.65
N ILE A 170 18.10 -5.88 -30.97
CA ILE A 170 19.14 -6.88 -30.74
C ILE A 170 19.83 -6.57 -29.42
N LEU A 171 20.01 -7.61 -28.59
CA LEU A 171 20.72 -7.50 -27.32
C LEU A 171 22.24 -7.51 -27.52
N ASN A 172 22.91 -6.57 -26.87
CA ASN A 172 24.35 -6.40 -26.86
C ASN A 172 24.93 -6.71 -25.48
N ASP A 173 26.23 -6.98 -25.45
CA ASP A 173 26.98 -7.11 -24.21
C ASP A 173 26.87 -5.83 -23.36
N GLY A 174 26.67 -6.00 -22.07
CA GLY A 174 26.49 -4.90 -21.12
C GLY A 174 25.10 -4.27 -21.11
N ASP A 175 24.18 -4.69 -22.00
CA ASP A 175 22.79 -4.24 -21.92
C ASP A 175 22.16 -4.70 -20.61
N ARG A 176 21.40 -3.81 -19.97
CA ARG A 176 20.62 -4.15 -18.78
C ARG A 176 19.14 -4.13 -19.12
N MET A 177 18.53 -5.31 -19.12
CA MET A 177 17.11 -5.48 -19.35
C MET A 177 16.32 -5.32 -18.05
N ILE A 178 15.17 -4.65 -18.14
CA ILE A 178 14.15 -4.60 -17.10
C ILE A 178 13.02 -5.52 -17.54
N ILE A 179 12.78 -6.60 -16.80
CA ILE A 179 11.86 -7.67 -17.20
C ILE A 179 10.79 -7.84 -16.13
N PHE A 180 9.53 -7.88 -16.54
CA PHE A 180 8.40 -8.29 -15.71
C PHE A 180 8.01 -9.73 -16.06
N GLY A 181 7.84 -10.60 -15.06
CA GLY A 181 7.38 -11.97 -15.33
C GLY A 181 7.51 -12.92 -14.17
N ASP A 182 7.33 -14.21 -14.45
CA ASP A 182 7.54 -15.30 -13.49
C ASP A 182 9.03 -15.46 -13.14
N LEU A 183 9.35 -15.29 -11.86
CA LEU A 183 10.71 -15.31 -11.32
C LEU A 183 11.36 -16.69 -11.47
N ASN A 184 10.61 -17.77 -11.27
CA ASN A 184 11.14 -19.13 -11.37
C ASN A 184 11.57 -19.43 -12.81
N THR A 185 10.71 -19.02 -13.75
CA THR A 185 10.96 -19.17 -15.18
C THR A 185 12.12 -18.28 -15.63
N SER A 186 12.23 -17.07 -15.07
CA SER A 186 13.30 -16.13 -15.41
C SER A 186 14.71 -16.65 -15.09
N GLU A 187 14.88 -17.33 -13.95
CA GLU A 187 16.17 -17.87 -13.53
C GLU A 187 16.66 -19.00 -14.45
N ALA A 188 15.73 -19.83 -14.93
CA ALA A 188 16.04 -20.94 -15.82
C ALA A 188 16.37 -20.52 -17.26
N ILE A 189 15.88 -19.38 -17.73
CA ILE A 189 16.04 -18.93 -19.13
C ILE A 189 17.17 -17.92 -19.28
N LEU A 190 17.42 -17.12 -18.24
CA LEU A 190 18.34 -15.99 -18.33
C LEU A 190 19.73 -16.32 -17.79
N ASN A 191 19.92 -17.45 -17.11
CA ASN A 191 21.24 -17.96 -16.72
C ASN A 191 21.80 -18.87 -17.82
#